data_AF-A0A5C3NGA0-F1
#
_entry.id   AF-A0A5C3NGA0-F1
#
_cell.length_a   1.000
_cell.length_b   1.000
_cell.length_c   1.000
_cell.angle_alpha   90.00
_cell.angle_beta   90.00
_cell.angle_gamma   90.00
#
_symmetry.space_group_name_H-M   'P 1'
#
loop_
_entity.id
_entity.type
_entity.pdbx_description
1 polymer ?
#
loop_
_entity_poly.entity_id
_entity_poly.type
_entity_poly.pdbx_seq_one_letter_code
_entity_poly.pdbx_strand_id
1 'polypeptide(L)'
;MLQDISLPRVIGVKSEYQLLGDLSNIYASQFLVDYPGQNDYFAPPSPPHQLPSESWLAIFREATWTPGAMEVDDYDAFTAYTRDEHGINLYARYREAMDTKLSLSLVSKRWRALATEFLYEYIVIKNGHHACEIRDALEGSSVETLAGQRAYGSWTLRMDLALEDVHVWEDWHTAAMVGILQNCPNLAVFSTAFCTAEAYLFYPSTFLQALAPLRDLKNLRRLELRGDVSFLNDLVSEVSESTEVLWLLPPAKGSRRNESLSLCLPKLRVLKNNFIDESFTLDWHMPCLESYLTDEIVHFHQHLQTHGVRLRCLGVPNIAFGPPAFPSCPHLLEVSLRFGGIPWYILTVPHRTSASKVSLSTTGLTFRARSRGTTTRTDPRFTA
;
A
#
# COMPACT_ATOMS: atom_id res chain seq x y z
N MET A 1 22.99 29.38 33.22
CA MET A 1 21.95 30.39 32.95
C MET A 1 21.33 30.05 31.60
N LEU A 2 20.47 29.04 31.59
CA LEU A 2 19.49 28.71 30.54
C LEU A 2 18.47 27.82 31.26
N GLN A 3 17.25 28.32 31.32
CA GLN A 3 16.17 27.88 32.20
C GLN A 3 15.44 26.66 31.64
N ASP A 4 14.89 25.90 32.60
CA ASP A 4 13.83 24.93 32.46
C ASP A 4 12.72 25.37 31.48
N ILE A 5 12.50 24.55 30.46
CA ILE A 5 11.25 24.54 29.68
C ILE A 5 10.56 23.22 30.03
N SER A 6 9.60 23.31 30.93
CA SER A 6 8.63 22.26 31.22
C SER A 6 7.61 22.21 30.08
N LEU A 7 7.56 21.09 29.35
CA LEU A 7 6.52 20.82 28.38
C LEU A 7 5.28 20.21 29.07
N PRO A 8 4.06 20.53 28.60
CA PRO A 8 2.83 20.11 29.25
C PRO A 8 2.61 18.59 29.10
N ARG A 9 2.12 17.98 30.18
CA ARG A 9 1.58 16.62 30.21
C ARG A 9 0.52 16.46 29.11
N VAL A 10 0.83 15.66 28.10
CA VAL A 10 -0.15 15.18 27.12
C VAL A 10 -1.11 14.24 27.84
N ILE A 11 -2.39 14.55 27.70
CA ILE A 11 -3.53 13.79 28.19
C ILE A 11 -3.44 12.37 27.63
N GLY A 12 -3.42 11.38 28.52
CA GLY A 12 -3.32 9.97 28.16
C GLY A 12 -4.47 9.56 27.25
N VAL A 13 -4.14 9.27 25.99
CA VAL A 13 -5.00 8.51 25.10
C VAL A 13 -5.00 7.08 25.64
N LYS A 14 -6.10 6.66 26.25
CA LYS A 14 -6.32 5.25 26.57
C LYS A 14 -6.26 4.45 25.27
N SER A 15 -5.50 3.36 25.27
CA SER A 15 -5.46 2.38 24.20
C SER A 15 -6.90 1.99 23.80
N GLU A 16 -7.23 2.23 22.53
CA GLU A 16 -8.54 1.95 21.90
C GLU A 16 -8.98 0.48 22.07
N TYR A 17 -8.04 -0.42 22.36
CA TYR A 17 -8.29 -1.85 22.57
C TYR A 17 -8.94 -2.18 23.92
N GLN A 18 -8.87 -1.29 24.94
CA GLN A 18 -9.52 -1.53 26.23
C GLN A 18 -11.04 -1.21 26.24
N LEU A 19 -11.56 -0.51 25.24
CA LEU A 19 -12.98 -0.13 25.15
C LEU A 19 -13.88 -1.23 24.57
N LEU A 20 -13.31 -2.30 24.02
CA LEU A 20 -14.06 -3.41 23.40
C LEU A 20 -14.78 -4.34 24.41
N GLY A 21 -14.50 -4.22 25.71
CA GLY A 21 -15.13 -5.03 26.76
C GLY A 21 -16.51 -4.55 27.23
N ASP A 22 -16.79 -3.24 27.19
CA ASP A 22 -17.94 -2.66 27.92
C ASP A 22 -19.21 -2.40 27.04
N LEU A 23 -19.09 -2.43 25.72
CA LEU A 23 -20.20 -2.05 24.82
C LEU A 23 -21.26 -3.13 24.59
N SER A 24 -21.06 -4.36 25.07
CA SER A 24 -22.01 -5.47 24.87
C SER A 24 -23.30 -5.35 25.69
N ASN A 25 -23.35 -4.47 26.70
CA ASN A 25 -24.51 -4.31 27.58
C ASN A 25 -25.47 -3.15 27.22
N ILE A 26 -25.14 -2.29 26.24
CA ILE A 26 -25.92 -1.06 25.98
C ILE A 26 -27.05 -1.28 24.97
N TYR A 27 -26.99 -2.30 24.11
CA TYR A 27 -27.99 -2.49 23.03
C TYR A 27 -29.17 -3.41 23.38
N ALA A 28 -29.20 -4.01 24.58
CA ALA A 28 -30.29 -4.91 24.97
C ALA A 28 -31.53 -4.18 25.55
N SER A 29 -31.47 -2.87 25.80
CA SER A 29 -32.46 -2.16 26.61
C SER A 29 -33.29 -1.07 25.90
N GLN A 30 -33.16 -0.88 24.58
CA GLN A 30 -33.81 0.26 23.88
C GLN A 30 -35.05 -0.07 23.03
N PHE A 31 -35.61 -1.28 23.07
CA PHE A 31 -36.81 -1.64 22.28
C PHE A 31 -37.99 -2.17 23.10
N LEU A 32 -38.31 -1.53 24.22
CA LEU A 32 -39.59 -1.70 24.91
C LEU A 32 -40.40 -0.41 24.79
N VAL A 33 -41.03 -0.22 23.63
CA VAL A 33 -42.08 0.80 23.45
C VAL A 33 -43.42 0.10 23.65
N ASP A 34 -44.07 0.37 24.78
CA ASP A 34 -45.43 -0.09 25.08
C ASP A 34 -46.40 0.57 24.09
N TYR A 35 -46.91 -0.22 23.13
CA TYR A 35 -48.06 0.16 22.31
C TYR A 35 -49.33 -0.45 22.93
N PRO A 36 -50.19 0.35 23.58
CA PRO A 36 -51.42 -0.15 24.17
C PRO A 36 -52.49 -0.31 23.08
N GLY A 37 -52.90 -1.54 22.84
CA GLY A 37 -54.22 -1.83 22.26
C GLY A 37 -54.24 -2.21 20.78
N GLN A 38 -53.64 -3.33 20.41
CA GLN A 38 -54.14 -4.12 19.27
C GLN A 38 -53.71 -5.58 19.39
N ASN A 39 -54.62 -6.43 19.89
CA ASN A 39 -54.48 -7.89 19.97
C ASN A 39 -54.68 -8.56 18.59
N ASP A 40 -54.04 -8.03 17.56
CA ASP A 40 -53.87 -8.77 16.32
C ASP A 40 -52.60 -9.60 16.49
N TYR A 41 -52.77 -10.92 16.48
CA TYR A 41 -51.70 -11.92 16.52
C TYR A 41 -50.77 -11.75 15.31
N PHE A 42 -49.88 -10.76 15.36
CA PHE A 42 -48.76 -10.65 14.44
C PHE A 42 -47.91 -11.89 14.67
N ALA A 43 -47.99 -12.84 13.74
CA ALA A 43 -47.00 -13.90 13.66
C ALA A 43 -45.62 -13.25 13.75
N PRO A 44 -44.72 -13.75 14.62
CA PRO A 44 -43.40 -13.16 14.75
C PRO A 44 -42.81 -13.01 13.35
N PRO A 45 -42.28 -11.82 12.98
CA PRO A 45 -41.76 -11.59 11.64
C PRO A 45 -40.83 -12.75 11.34
N SER A 46 -41.12 -13.45 10.24
CA SER A 46 -40.30 -14.58 9.79
C SER A 46 -38.85 -14.14 9.85
N PRO A 47 -37.96 -14.93 10.50
CA PRO A 47 -36.59 -14.51 10.70
C PRO A 47 -36.03 -14.09 9.34
N PRO A 48 -35.42 -12.89 9.23
CA PRO A 48 -34.96 -12.38 7.96
C PRO A 48 -34.11 -13.45 7.30
N HIS A 49 -34.37 -13.73 6.01
CA HIS A 49 -33.63 -14.73 5.25
C HIS A 49 -32.13 -14.47 5.45
N GLN A 50 -31.46 -15.37 6.18
CA GLN A 50 -30.06 -15.19 6.52
C GLN A 50 -29.26 -15.34 5.23
N LEU A 51 -28.60 -14.26 4.82
CA LEU A 51 -27.68 -14.32 3.69
C LEU A 51 -26.58 -15.37 3.95
N PRO A 52 -26.18 -16.14 2.93
CA PRO A 52 -25.02 -17.01 3.01
C PRO A 52 -23.75 -16.25 3.40
N SER A 53 -22.78 -16.94 4.00
CA SER A 53 -21.54 -16.31 4.46
C SER A 53 -20.73 -15.74 3.30
N GLU A 54 -20.77 -16.38 2.14
CA GLU A 54 -20.12 -15.95 0.91
C GLU A 54 -20.62 -14.58 0.45
N SER A 55 -21.93 -14.33 0.57
CA SER A 55 -22.52 -13.03 0.25
C SER A 55 -22.05 -11.95 1.22
N TRP A 56 -21.94 -12.27 2.52
CA TRP A 56 -21.40 -11.33 3.49
C TRP A 56 -19.92 -11.02 3.25
N LEU A 57 -19.11 -12.03 2.92
CA LEU A 57 -17.69 -11.82 2.58
C LEU A 57 -17.53 -10.91 1.35
N ALA A 58 -18.37 -11.09 0.31
CA ALA A 58 -18.35 -10.20 -0.86
C ALA A 58 -18.73 -8.76 -0.48
N ILE A 59 -19.76 -8.57 0.34
CA ILE A 59 -20.16 -7.25 0.84
C ILE A 59 -19.04 -6.61 1.67
N PHE A 60 -18.40 -7.37 2.57
CA PHE A 60 -17.32 -6.88 3.43
C PHE A 60 -16.11 -6.47 2.60
N ARG A 61 -15.76 -7.26 1.58
CA ARG A 61 -14.67 -6.95 0.66
C ARG A 61 -14.91 -5.62 -0.05
N GLU A 62 -16.09 -5.41 -0.62
CA GLU A 62 -16.45 -4.14 -1.28
C GLU A 62 -16.48 -2.97 -0.30
N ALA A 63 -17.04 -3.16 0.89
CA ALA A 63 -17.16 -2.11 1.90
C ALA A 63 -15.81 -1.68 2.50
N THR A 64 -14.79 -2.53 2.42
CA THR A 64 -13.48 -2.31 3.04
C THR A 64 -12.33 -2.21 2.02
N TRP A 65 -12.68 -2.18 0.72
CA TRP A 65 -11.70 -2.12 -0.37
C TRP A 65 -10.90 -0.82 -0.34
N THR A 66 -9.57 -0.95 -0.44
CA THR A 66 -8.64 0.19 -0.52
C THR A 66 -7.94 0.17 -1.89
N PRO A 67 -8.37 1.01 -2.85
CA PRO A 67 -7.89 0.94 -4.23
C PRO A 67 -6.37 1.12 -4.37
N GLY A 68 -5.71 0.19 -5.05
CA GLY A 68 -4.28 0.23 -5.39
C GLY A 68 -3.35 -0.17 -4.24
N ALA A 69 -3.88 -0.45 -3.05
CA ALA A 69 -3.08 -0.85 -1.90
C ALA A 69 -2.59 -2.29 -2.05
N MET A 70 -3.46 -3.23 -2.47
CA MET A 70 -3.15 -4.67 -2.46
C MET A 70 -2.89 -5.24 -3.86
N GLU A 71 -3.31 -4.52 -4.91
CA GLU A 71 -3.21 -4.97 -6.29
C GLU A 71 -1.75 -4.97 -6.77
N VAL A 72 -1.30 -6.10 -7.27
CA VAL A 72 0.03 -6.27 -7.89
C VAL A 72 -0.09 -6.25 -9.42
N ASP A 73 -1.19 -6.79 -9.95
CA ASP A 73 -1.41 -6.99 -11.38
C ASP A 73 -2.16 -5.82 -12.06
N ASP A 74 -2.69 -4.87 -11.28
CA ASP A 74 -3.40 -3.69 -11.81
C ASP A 74 -2.46 -2.47 -11.86
N TYR A 75 -1.90 -2.25 -13.05
CA TYR A 75 -1.04 -1.10 -13.34
C TYR A 75 -1.74 0.25 -13.15
N ASP A 76 -3.01 0.37 -13.55
CA ASP A 76 -3.78 1.62 -13.45
C ASP A 76 -3.95 1.97 -11.95
N ALA A 77 -4.29 0.97 -11.14
CA ALA A 77 -4.44 1.13 -9.70
C ALA A 77 -3.10 1.48 -9.03
N PHE A 78 -2.00 0.80 -9.38
CA PHE A 78 -0.67 1.12 -8.88
C PHE A 78 -0.24 2.55 -9.26
N THR A 79 -0.42 2.93 -10.52
CA THR A 79 -0.07 4.28 -10.99
C THR A 79 -0.90 5.33 -10.27
N ALA A 80 -2.20 5.11 -10.06
CA ALA A 80 -3.03 6.02 -9.30
C ALA A 80 -2.60 6.10 -7.82
N TYR A 81 -2.26 4.96 -7.22
CA TYR A 81 -1.77 4.85 -5.85
C TYR A 81 -0.47 5.64 -5.64
N THR A 82 0.51 5.47 -6.52
CA THR A 82 1.82 6.15 -6.36
C THR A 82 1.78 7.67 -6.60
N ARG A 83 0.64 8.23 -7.05
CA ARG A 83 0.45 9.68 -7.14
C ARG A 83 0.26 10.34 -5.78
N ASP A 84 -0.06 9.55 -4.75
CA ASP A 84 -0.15 10.02 -3.38
C ASP A 84 1.24 10.02 -2.73
N GLU A 85 2.07 11.00 -3.11
CA GLU A 85 3.50 11.07 -2.71
C GLU A 85 3.74 11.05 -1.20
N HIS A 86 2.75 11.51 -0.44
CA HIS A 86 2.80 11.60 1.01
C HIS A 86 1.91 10.58 1.72
N GLY A 87 1.22 9.71 0.96
CA GLY A 87 0.32 8.70 1.53
C GLY A 87 -0.93 9.28 2.21
N ILE A 88 -1.23 10.57 2.03
CA ILE A 88 -2.32 11.26 2.74
C ILE A 88 -3.67 10.63 2.39
N ASN A 89 -3.92 10.39 1.10
CA ASN A 89 -5.16 9.80 0.63
C ASN A 89 -5.23 8.31 0.99
N LEU A 90 -4.09 7.60 0.92
CA LEU A 90 -3.99 6.21 1.30
C LEU A 90 -4.34 6.02 2.77
N TYR A 91 -3.71 6.78 3.67
CA TYR A 91 -3.95 6.66 5.11
C TYR A 91 -5.38 7.05 5.49
N ALA A 92 -5.95 8.07 4.83
CA ALA A 92 -7.35 8.42 5.03
C ALA A 92 -8.28 7.24 4.66
N ARG A 93 -8.09 6.63 3.48
CA ARG A 93 -8.88 5.47 3.03
C ARG A 93 -8.65 4.23 3.88
N TYR A 94 -7.42 3.98 4.28
CA TYR A 94 -7.08 2.88 5.20
C TYR A 94 -7.84 3.04 6.52
N ARG A 95 -7.87 4.25 7.09
CA ARG A 95 -8.60 4.54 8.32
C ARG A 95 -10.10 4.30 8.16
N GLU A 96 -10.71 4.84 7.10
CA GLU A 96 -12.13 4.62 6.79
C GLU A 96 -12.47 3.12 6.62
N ALA A 97 -11.60 2.37 5.93
CA ALA A 97 -11.75 0.94 5.78
C ALA A 97 -11.61 0.21 7.12
N MET A 98 -10.66 0.61 7.96
CA MET A 98 -10.46 0.02 9.28
C MET A 98 -11.63 0.28 10.24
N ASP A 99 -12.16 1.52 10.27
CA ASP A 99 -13.34 1.87 11.06
C ASP A 99 -14.55 1.04 10.62
N THR A 100 -14.69 0.81 9.32
CA THR A 100 -15.71 -0.08 8.75
C THR A 100 -15.50 -1.52 9.20
N LYS A 101 -14.28 -2.08 9.08
CA LYS A 101 -13.95 -3.45 9.53
C LYS A 101 -14.26 -3.66 11.01
N LEU A 102 -13.87 -2.71 11.87
CA LEU A 102 -14.15 -2.75 13.29
C LEU A 102 -15.64 -2.71 13.57
N SER A 103 -16.38 -1.81 12.90
CA SER A 103 -17.84 -1.71 13.04
C SER A 103 -18.54 -3.02 12.66
N LEU A 104 -18.13 -3.66 11.55
CA LEU A 104 -18.64 -4.96 11.13
C LEU A 104 -18.39 -6.04 12.20
N SER A 105 -17.20 -6.04 12.82
CA SER A 105 -16.82 -7.03 13.84
C SER A 105 -17.62 -6.95 15.14
N LEU A 106 -18.32 -5.83 15.37
CA LEU A 106 -19.13 -5.56 16.56
C LEU A 106 -20.60 -5.94 16.40
N VAL A 107 -21.08 -6.19 15.18
CA VAL A 107 -22.51 -6.47 14.92
C VAL A 107 -22.97 -7.79 15.55
N SER A 108 -22.20 -8.87 15.37
CA SER A 108 -22.52 -10.18 15.92
C SER A 108 -21.29 -11.09 15.97
N LYS A 109 -21.35 -12.20 16.72
CA LYS A 109 -20.26 -13.22 16.72
C LYS A 109 -19.98 -13.78 15.33
N ARG A 110 -21.01 -13.98 14.51
CA ARG A 110 -20.87 -14.45 13.13
C ARG A 110 -20.17 -13.41 12.26
N TRP A 111 -20.56 -12.14 12.37
CA TRP A 111 -19.93 -11.06 11.63
C TRP A 111 -18.49 -10.84 12.06
N ARG A 112 -18.19 -10.96 13.36
CA ARG A 112 -16.82 -10.95 13.87
C ARG A 112 -15.96 -12.00 13.18
N ALA A 113 -16.41 -13.26 13.15
CA ALA A 113 -15.67 -14.35 12.52
C ALA A 113 -15.41 -14.11 11.02
N LEU A 114 -16.36 -13.48 10.30
CA LEU A 114 -16.18 -13.12 8.89
C LEU A 114 -15.28 -11.89 8.71
N ALA A 115 -15.39 -10.90 9.59
CA ALA A 115 -14.62 -9.65 9.54
C ALA A 115 -13.14 -9.86 9.91
N THR A 116 -12.82 -10.90 10.68
CA THR A 116 -11.44 -11.23 11.09
C THR A 116 -10.48 -11.34 9.91
N GLU A 117 -10.89 -11.96 8.79
CA GLU A 117 -10.07 -12.03 7.56
C GLU A 117 -9.63 -10.63 7.12
N PHE A 118 -10.58 -9.69 7.03
CA PHE A 118 -10.31 -8.33 6.56
C PHE A 118 -9.53 -7.48 7.56
N LEU A 119 -9.68 -7.72 8.87
CA LEU A 119 -8.94 -7.01 9.93
C LEU A 119 -7.44 -7.25 9.83
N TYR A 120 -7.02 -8.45 9.44
CA TYR A 120 -5.61 -8.83 9.32
C TYR A 120 -5.06 -8.75 7.89
N GLU A 121 -5.90 -8.50 6.89
CA GLU A 121 -5.50 -8.44 5.47
C GLU A 121 -4.46 -7.34 5.17
N TYR A 122 -4.59 -6.18 5.82
CA TYR A 122 -3.69 -5.04 5.68
C TYR A 122 -3.28 -4.52 7.06
N ILE A 123 -2.03 -4.77 7.44
CA ILE A 123 -1.45 -4.38 8.73
C ILE A 123 -0.58 -3.12 8.55
N VAL A 124 -0.79 -2.11 9.41
CA VAL A 124 0.08 -0.93 9.50
C VAL A 124 0.77 -0.90 10.86
N ILE A 125 2.09 -1.03 10.86
CA ILE A 125 2.94 -1.01 12.05
C ILE A 125 3.37 0.43 12.32
N LYS A 126 2.77 0.99 13.36
CA LYS A 126 2.94 2.40 13.74
C LYS A 126 4.26 2.64 14.46
N ASN A 127 4.70 1.75 15.33
CA ASN A 127 5.95 1.89 16.06
C ASN A 127 6.39 0.50 16.58
N GLY A 128 7.53 0.45 17.25
CA GLY A 128 8.09 -0.81 17.77
C GLY A 128 7.19 -1.51 18.80
N HIS A 129 6.56 -0.77 19.72
CA HIS A 129 5.62 -1.35 20.69
C HIS A 129 4.41 -1.97 19.98
N HIS A 130 3.84 -1.29 18.99
CA HIS A 130 2.75 -1.81 18.18
C HIS A 130 3.17 -3.08 17.41
N ALA A 131 4.43 -3.16 16.95
CA ALA A 131 4.94 -4.40 16.35
C ALA A 131 4.88 -5.58 17.34
N CYS A 132 5.17 -5.35 18.62
CA CYS A 132 5.06 -6.39 19.64
C CYS A 132 3.62 -6.81 19.92
N GLU A 133 2.70 -5.85 20.02
CA GLU A 133 1.27 -6.15 20.16
C GLU A 133 0.74 -6.98 18.98
N ILE A 134 1.15 -6.64 17.75
CA ILE A 134 0.80 -7.39 16.55
C ILE A 134 1.42 -8.80 16.60
N ARG A 135 2.71 -8.93 16.93
CA ARG A 135 3.35 -10.25 17.07
C ARG A 135 2.55 -11.13 18.04
N ASP A 136 2.27 -10.61 19.24
CA ASP A 136 1.59 -11.38 20.28
C ASP A 136 0.18 -11.80 19.84
N ALA A 137 -0.53 -10.94 19.10
CA ALA A 137 -1.83 -11.28 18.53
C ALA A 137 -1.75 -12.37 17.44
N LEU A 138 -0.72 -12.31 16.57
CA LEU A 138 -0.50 -13.30 15.52
C LEU A 138 -0.12 -14.67 16.13
N GLU A 139 0.81 -14.68 17.07
CA GLU A 139 1.27 -15.90 17.75
C GLU A 139 0.16 -16.53 18.60
N GLY A 140 -0.65 -15.73 19.30
CA GLY A 140 -1.80 -16.21 20.06
C GLY A 140 -2.81 -16.97 19.19
N SER A 141 -3.05 -16.50 17.96
CA SER A 141 -3.96 -17.16 17.01
C SER A 141 -3.42 -18.49 16.46
N SER A 142 -2.10 -18.63 16.38
CA SER A 142 -1.45 -19.85 15.91
C SER A 142 -1.68 -21.02 16.87
N VAL A 143 -1.88 -20.77 18.16
CA VAL A 143 -2.22 -21.80 19.15
C VAL A 143 -3.67 -22.29 18.97
N GLU A 144 -4.60 -21.38 18.65
CA GLU A 144 -6.02 -21.69 18.44
C GLU A 144 -6.28 -22.45 17.12
N THR A 145 -5.34 -22.39 16.18
CA THR A 145 -5.37 -23.05 14.85
C THR A 145 -5.54 -24.58 14.96
N LEU A 146 -5.21 -25.19 16.11
CA LEU A 146 -5.46 -26.61 16.38
C LEU A 146 -6.93 -27.04 16.23
N ALA A 147 -7.87 -26.09 16.24
CA ALA A 147 -9.29 -26.31 15.98
C ALA A 147 -9.70 -26.22 14.49
N GLY A 148 -8.74 -26.16 13.56
CA GLY A 148 -9.00 -26.04 12.12
C GLY A 148 -9.30 -24.62 11.64
N GLN A 149 -9.17 -23.61 12.51
CA GLN A 149 -9.22 -22.20 12.13
C GLN A 149 -7.87 -21.77 11.54
N ARG A 150 -7.87 -20.84 10.59
CA ARG A 150 -6.64 -20.29 10.03
C ARG A 150 -6.03 -19.26 11.00
N ALA A 151 -4.72 -19.32 11.22
CA ALA A 151 -3.98 -18.31 11.98
C ALA A 151 -4.16 -16.92 11.35
N TYR A 152 -4.21 -15.86 12.16
CA TYR A 152 -4.49 -14.50 11.70
C TYR A 152 -3.52 -14.02 10.63
N GLY A 153 -2.23 -14.33 10.79
CA GLY A 153 -1.21 -13.90 9.83
C GLY A 153 -1.32 -14.56 8.45
N SER A 154 -2.06 -15.66 8.33
CA SER A 154 -2.36 -16.25 7.03
C SER A 154 -3.31 -15.41 6.17
N TRP A 155 -3.99 -14.42 6.76
CA TRP A 155 -4.81 -13.47 6.02
C TRP A 155 -4.04 -12.23 5.57
N THR A 156 -2.86 -11.97 6.15
CA THR A 156 -2.06 -10.78 5.84
C THR A 156 -1.56 -10.81 4.39
N LEU A 157 -2.03 -9.86 3.59
CA LEU A 157 -1.60 -9.64 2.20
C LEU A 157 -0.70 -8.43 2.07
N ARG A 158 -0.90 -7.40 2.90
CA ARG A 158 -0.12 -6.15 2.88
C ARG A 158 0.36 -5.76 4.27
N MET A 159 1.58 -5.25 4.32
CA MET A 159 2.18 -4.71 5.53
C MET A 159 2.92 -3.40 5.25
N ASP A 160 2.61 -2.38 6.05
CA ASP A 160 3.26 -1.08 6.00
C ASP A 160 3.98 -0.79 7.31
N LEU A 161 5.23 -0.35 7.22
CA LEU A 161 5.97 0.22 8.33
C LEU A 161 5.87 1.75 8.28
N ALA A 162 4.98 2.31 9.10
CA ALA A 162 4.79 3.76 9.19
C ALA A 162 5.82 4.40 10.13
N LEU A 163 6.15 3.71 11.24
CA LEU A 163 7.12 4.17 12.24
C LEU A 163 6.88 5.65 12.62
N GLU A 164 5.61 5.91 12.96
CA GLU A 164 5.11 7.13 13.57
C GLU A 164 5.77 7.32 14.94
N ASP A 165 6.04 8.59 15.26
CA ASP A 165 6.65 9.04 16.52
C ASP A 165 8.11 8.60 16.73
N VAL A 166 8.89 9.48 17.37
CA VAL A 166 10.33 9.28 17.60
C VAL A 166 10.54 8.25 18.71
N HIS A 167 10.50 6.97 18.37
CA HIS A 167 10.79 5.87 19.29
C HIS A 167 12.13 5.22 18.97
N VAL A 168 12.88 4.89 20.03
CA VAL A 168 14.13 4.12 19.92
C VAL A 168 13.79 2.72 19.45
N TRP A 169 14.41 2.27 18.37
CA TRP A 169 14.24 0.90 17.88
C TRP A 169 15.22 -0.05 18.57
N GLU A 170 14.71 -0.96 19.39
CA GLU A 170 15.50 -1.88 20.21
C GLU A 170 15.41 -3.32 19.67
N ASP A 171 16.29 -4.20 20.17
CA ASP A 171 16.42 -5.59 19.68
C ASP A 171 15.13 -6.40 19.79
N TRP A 172 14.30 -6.14 20.80
CA TRP A 172 13.02 -6.82 20.95
C TRP A 172 11.96 -6.35 19.95
N HIS A 173 12.05 -5.11 19.43
CA HIS A 173 11.25 -4.67 18.28
C HIS A 173 11.68 -5.41 17.01
N THR A 174 12.99 -5.59 16.81
CA THR A 174 13.53 -6.42 15.71
C THR A 174 13.02 -7.85 15.80
N ALA A 175 13.10 -8.47 16.99
CA ALA A 175 12.57 -9.81 17.21
C ALA A 175 11.05 -9.88 16.94
N ALA A 176 10.30 -8.84 17.28
CA ALA A 176 8.88 -8.77 16.98
C ALA A 176 8.58 -8.71 15.48
N MET A 177 9.31 -7.88 14.74
CA MET A 177 9.18 -7.81 13.27
C MET A 177 9.50 -9.16 12.60
N VAL A 178 10.57 -9.84 13.04
CA VAL A 178 10.90 -11.18 12.55
C VAL A 178 9.73 -12.14 12.81
N GLY A 179 9.18 -12.16 14.03
CA GLY A 179 8.04 -12.99 14.39
C GLY A 179 6.79 -12.68 13.57
N ILE A 180 6.49 -11.40 13.34
CA ILE A 180 5.36 -10.98 12.50
C ILE A 180 5.52 -11.55 11.08
N LEU A 181 6.68 -11.32 10.44
CA LEU A 181 6.92 -11.78 9.07
C LEU A 181 6.86 -13.31 8.94
N GLN A 182 7.39 -14.03 9.93
CA GLN A 182 7.31 -15.50 9.99
C GLN A 182 5.87 -16.02 10.11
N ASN A 183 4.98 -15.26 10.74
CA ASN A 183 3.56 -15.60 10.85
C ASN A 183 2.72 -15.15 9.64
N CYS A 184 3.29 -14.43 8.66
CA CYS A 184 2.57 -13.87 7.51
C CYS A 184 2.99 -14.49 6.16
N PRO A 185 2.75 -15.81 5.93
CA PRO A 185 3.23 -16.51 4.73
C PRO A 185 2.59 -16.05 3.41
N ASN A 186 1.46 -15.34 3.48
CA ASN A 186 0.72 -14.84 2.32
C ASN A 186 1.00 -13.36 2.01
N LEU A 187 1.97 -12.75 2.69
CA LEU A 187 2.34 -11.36 2.47
C LEU A 187 2.80 -11.19 1.00
N ALA A 188 2.08 -10.34 0.28
CA ALA A 188 2.32 -10.03 -1.12
C ALA A 188 2.90 -8.64 -1.34
N VAL A 189 2.62 -7.72 -0.41
CA VAL A 189 3.05 -6.32 -0.48
C VAL A 189 3.72 -5.92 0.84
N PHE A 190 4.95 -5.42 0.75
CA PHE A 190 5.65 -4.83 1.88
C PHE A 190 6.06 -3.39 1.55
N SER A 191 5.77 -2.46 2.47
CA SER A 191 5.98 -1.03 2.26
C SER A 191 6.66 -0.35 3.44
N THR A 192 7.69 0.43 3.13
CA THR A 192 8.25 1.49 3.99
C THR A 192 8.11 2.87 3.32
N ALA A 193 7.41 2.97 2.18
CA ALA A 193 7.36 4.18 1.35
C ALA A 193 6.87 5.43 2.08
N PHE A 194 5.97 5.25 3.04
CA PHE A 194 5.39 6.33 3.83
C PHE A 194 5.91 6.39 5.27
N CYS A 195 7.00 5.67 5.55
CA CYS A 195 7.67 5.73 6.84
C CYS A 195 8.05 7.18 7.16
N THR A 196 7.61 7.68 8.33
CA THR A 196 7.92 9.04 8.80
C THR A 196 9.28 9.13 9.45
N ALA A 197 9.79 8.01 9.97
CA ALA A 197 11.11 7.94 10.57
C ALA A 197 12.19 7.78 9.49
N GLU A 198 13.32 8.41 9.71
CA GLU A 198 14.46 8.29 8.81
C GLU A 198 15.12 6.93 8.96
N ALA A 199 15.42 6.27 7.83
CA ALA A 199 16.03 4.94 7.81
C ALA A 199 17.30 4.82 8.69
N TYR A 200 18.08 5.90 8.81
CA TYR A 200 19.32 5.91 9.61
C TYR A 200 19.08 5.92 11.14
N LEU A 201 17.87 6.25 11.60
CA LEU A 201 17.52 6.14 13.03
C LEU A 201 17.35 4.67 13.43
N PHE A 202 17.06 3.81 12.48
CA PHE A 202 17.12 2.37 12.64
C PHE A 202 18.56 1.97 12.36
N TYR A 203 19.24 1.37 13.33
CA TYR A 203 20.56 0.78 13.11
C TYR A 203 20.46 -0.13 11.87
N PRO A 204 21.03 0.24 10.70
CA PRO A 204 20.60 -0.36 9.43
C PRO A 204 20.77 -1.88 9.42
N SER A 205 21.79 -2.39 10.11
CA SER A 205 22.02 -3.82 10.28
C SER A 205 20.93 -4.53 11.09
N THR A 206 20.44 -3.98 12.21
CA THR A 206 19.39 -4.64 13.01
C THR A 206 18.04 -4.59 12.30
N PHE A 207 17.76 -3.50 11.59
CA PHE A 207 16.55 -3.38 10.79
C PHE A 207 16.58 -4.31 9.57
N LEU A 208 17.71 -4.39 8.84
CA LEU A 208 17.87 -5.36 7.75
C LEU A 208 17.75 -6.81 8.27
N GLN A 209 18.29 -7.12 9.44
CA GLN A 209 18.07 -8.41 10.10
C GLN A 209 16.59 -8.66 10.40
N ALA A 210 15.84 -7.63 10.79
CA ALA A 210 14.40 -7.73 11.01
C ALA A 210 13.64 -8.11 9.73
N LEU A 211 14.13 -7.67 8.58
CA LEU A 211 13.55 -7.90 7.26
C LEU A 211 14.08 -9.15 6.56
N ALA A 212 15.08 -9.83 7.12
CA ALA A 212 15.63 -11.06 6.56
C ALA A 212 14.57 -12.12 6.20
N PRO A 213 13.49 -12.32 6.98
CA PRO A 213 12.44 -13.29 6.60
C PRO A 213 11.71 -12.98 5.29
N LEU A 214 11.76 -11.74 4.78
CA LEU A 214 11.10 -11.38 3.52
C LEU A 214 11.56 -12.24 2.33
N ARG A 215 12.82 -12.68 2.31
CA ARG A 215 13.37 -13.56 1.26
C ARG A 215 12.70 -14.94 1.21
N ASP A 216 12.14 -15.39 2.33
CA ASP A 216 11.48 -16.68 2.45
C ASP A 216 10.00 -16.61 2.03
N LEU A 217 9.46 -15.39 1.83
CA LEU A 217 8.06 -15.16 1.47
C LEU A 217 7.83 -15.30 -0.04
N LYS A 218 7.45 -16.50 -0.46
CA LYS A 218 7.22 -16.86 -1.88
C LYS A 218 6.15 -16.02 -2.58
N ASN A 219 5.25 -15.41 -1.82
CA ASN A 219 4.15 -14.60 -2.33
C ASN A 219 4.50 -13.11 -2.43
N LEU A 220 5.66 -12.68 -1.91
CA LEU A 220 6.07 -11.28 -1.92
C LEU A 220 6.40 -10.85 -3.36
N ARG A 221 5.52 -10.01 -3.92
CA ARG A 221 5.59 -9.57 -5.33
C ARG A 221 5.75 -8.05 -5.47
N ARG A 222 5.44 -7.28 -4.44
CA ARG A 222 5.49 -5.81 -4.47
C ARG A 222 6.27 -5.24 -3.29
N LEU A 223 7.21 -4.37 -3.60
CA LEU A 223 8.04 -3.66 -2.65
C LEU A 223 7.94 -2.16 -2.87
N GLU A 224 7.74 -1.44 -1.77
CA GLU A 224 7.69 0.01 -1.77
C GLU A 224 8.65 0.51 -0.70
N LEU A 225 9.82 0.98 -1.10
CA LEU A 225 10.92 1.17 -0.17
C LEU A 225 11.36 2.63 -0.15
N ARG A 226 11.43 3.19 1.06
CA ARG A 226 12.12 4.44 1.36
C ARG A 226 13.41 4.12 2.12
N GLY A 227 14.54 4.64 1.65
CA GLY A 227 15.83 4.45 2.30
C GLY A 227 17.01 4.93 1.46
N ASP A 228 18.22 4.78 1.95
CA ASP A 228 19.42 5.04 1.15
C ASP A 228 19.73 3.89 0.18
N VAL A 229 20.63 4.16 -0.79
CA VAL A 229 20.97 3.21 -1.86
C VAL A 229 21.54 1.90 -1.29
N SER A 230 22.36 1.94 -0.23
CA SER A 230 22.90 0.74 0.40
C SER A 230 21.81 -0.15 0.98
N PHE A 231 20.91 0.42 1.79
CA PHE A 231 19.77 -0.29 2.37
C PHE A 231 18.88 -0.90 1.29
N LEU A 232 18.57 -0.12 0.24
CA LEU A 232 17.73 -0.59 -0.86
C LEU A 232 18.39 -1.76 -1.60
N ASN A 233 19.68 -1.67 -1.88
CA ASN A 233 20.39 -2.72 -2.59
C ASN A 233 20.46 -4.01 -1.76
N ASP A 234 20.80 -3.92 -0.48
CA ASP A 234 20.85 -5.07 0.42
C ASP A 234 19.48 -5.76 0.43
N LEU A 235 18.40 -5.01 0.67
CA LEU A 235 17.06 -5.57 0.77
C LEU A 235 16.55 -6.11 -0.56
N VAL A 236 16.67 -5.35 -1.66
CA VAL A 236 16.16 -5.75 -2.98
C VAL A 236 16.90 -6.99 -3.49
N SER A 237 18.19 -7.13 -3.19
CA SER A 237 18.97 -8.31 -3.60
C SER A 237 18.39 -9.62 -3.03
N GLU A 238 17.95 -9.61 -1.76
CA GLU A 238 17.40 -10.77 -1.05
C GLU A 238 16.04 -11.23 -1.61
N VAL A 239 15.29 -10.37 -2.28
CA VAL A 239 13.90 -10.60 -2.75
C VAL A 239 13.74 -10.43 -4.27
N SER A 240 14.86 -10.35 -4.97
CA SER A 240 14.95 -10.02 -6.39
C SER A 240 14.22 -11.00 -7.31
N GLU A 241 14.20 -12.29 -6.94
CA GLU A 241 13.59 -13.38 -7.73
C GLU A 241 12.05 -13.40 -7.70
N SER A 242 11.42 -12.74 -6.73
CA SER A 242 9.95 -12.71 -6.58
C SER A 242 9.36 -11.33 -6.87
N THR A 243 10.16 -10.27 -6.86
CA THR A 243 9.68 -8.89 -7.03
C THR A 243 9.20 -8.60 -8.46
N GLU A 244 7.94 -8.21 -8.58
CA GLU A 244 7.29 -7.82 -9.84
C GLU A 244 7.02 -6.32 -9.93
N VAL A 245 6.77 -5.68 -8.78
CA VAL A 245 6.50 -4.23 -8.67
C VAL A 245 7.46 -3.64 -7.64
N LEU A 246 8.21 -2.63 -8.04
CA LEU A 246 9.16 -1.94 -7.17
C LEU A 246 8.94 -0.43 -7.23
N TRP A 247 8.75 0.18 -6.06
CA TRP A 247 8.69 1.62 -5.88
C TRP A 247 9.82 2.05 -4.94
N LEU A 248 10.72 2.91 -5.42
CA LEU A 248 11.87 3.40 -4.68
C LEU A 248 11.69 4.89 -4.37
N LEU A 249 11.82 5.26 -3.10
CA LEU A 249 11.77 6.64 -2.64
C LEU A 249 13.09 7.03 -1.97
N PRO A 250 13.59 8.26 -2.22
CA PRO A 250 14.78 8.75 -1.56
C PRO A 250 14.54 8.94 -0.05
N PRO A 251 15.60 8.95 0.77
CA PRO A 251 15.48 9.32 2.17
C PRO A 251 15.07 10.80 2.29
N ALA A 252 14.40 11.19 3.37
CA ALA A 252 13.90 12.56 3.52
C ALA A 252 15.06 13.58 3.68
N LYS A 253 16.20 13.13 4.22
CA LYS A 253 17.47 13.87 4.17
C LYS A 253 18.38 13.21 3.15
N GLY A 254 18.64 13.92 2.04
CA GLY A 254 19.32 13.39 0.86
C GLY A 254 20.54 12.49 1.14
N SER A 255 20.65 11.40 0.38
CA SER A 255 21.79 10.48 0.43
C SER A 255 23.03 11.13 -0.20
N ARG A 256 24.22 10.82 0.34
CA ARG A 256 25.50 11.33 -0.16
C ARG A 256 26.38 10.28 -0.86
N ARG A 257 25.88 9.05 -1.05
CA ARG A 257 26.69 7.96 -1.59
C ARG A 257 26.05 7.35 -2.83
N ASN A 258 26.84 7.32 -3.89
CA ASN A 258 26.53 6.61 -5.13
C ASN A 258 27.38 5.35 -5.14
N GLU A 259 26.81 4.27 -4.61
CA GLU A 259 27.35 2.94 -4.84
C GLU A 259 26.48 2.30 -5.92
N SER A 260 27.07 2.07 -7.09
CA SER A 260 26.42 1.34 -8.18
C SER A 260 26.49 -0.15 -7.89
N LEU A 261 25.33 -0.81 -7.80
CA LEU A 261 25.24 -2.26 -7.70
C LEU A 261 24.47 -2.80 -8.89
N SER A 262 24.98 -3.87 -9.47
CA SER A 262 24.29 -4.61 -10.53
C SER A 262 23.35 -5.62 -9.88
N LEU A 263 22.04 -5.39 -10.03
CA LEU A 263 21.00 -6.30 -9.56
C LEU A 263 20.35 -7.02 -10.75
N CYS A 264 19.96 -8.28 -10.57
CA CYS A 264 19.14 -8.99 -11.53
C CYS A 264 17.72 -9.11 -10.97
N LEU A 265 16.74 -8.53 -11.65
CA LEU A 265 15.35 -8.51 -11.25
C LEU A 265 14.51 -9.16 -12.36
N PRO A 266 14.56 -10.51 -12.48
CA PRO A 266 14.07 -11.22 -13.66
C PRO A 266 12.55 -11.09 -13.86
N LYS A 267 11.79 -10.87 -12.78
CA LYS A 267 10.32 -10.75 -12.81
C LYS A 267 9.81 -9.31 -12.72
N LEU A 268 10.69 -8.32 -12.58
CA LEU A 268 10.24 -6.94 -12.40
C LEU A 268 9.57 -6.42 -13.66
N ARG A 269 8.29 -6.05 -13.52
CA ARG A 269 7.43 -5.52 -14.58
C ARG A 269 7.18 -4.03 -14.44
N VAL A 270 7.11 -3.54 -13.20
CA VAL A 270 6.85 -2.13 -12.90
C VAL A 270 7.94 -1.59 -12.00
N LEU A 271 8.65 -0.56 -12.47
CA LEU A 271 9.60 0.21 -11.67
C LEU A 271 9.13 1.65 -11.57
N LYS A 272 8.95 2.14 -10.34
CA LYS A 272 8.85 3.56 -10.05
C LYS A 272 10.08 4.01 -9.27
N ASN A 273 10.84 4.93 -9.83
CA ASN A 273 12.06 5.47 -9.22
C ASN A 273 11.90 6.97 -8.94
N ASN A 274 12.03 7.37 -7.67
CA ASN A 274 11.97 8.77 -7.24
C ASN A 274 13.35 9.32 -6.84
N PHE A 275 14.45 8.60 -7.10
CA PHE A 275 15.79 9.07 -6.78
C PHE A 275 16.27 10.12 -7.79
N ILE A 276 16.88 11.19 -7.28
CA ILE A 276 17.49 12.27 -8.10
C ILE A 276 18.75 11.77 -8.83
N ASP A 277 19.49 10.86 -8.20
CA ASP A 277 20.71 10.27 -8.75
C ASP A 277 20.47 8.79 -9.08
N GLU A 278 19.85 8.55 -10.23
CA GLU A 278 19.43 7.21 -10.68
C GLU A 278 20.59 6.35 -11.20
N SER A 279 21.85 6.76 -11.04
CA SER A 279 22.97 6.00 -11.60
C SER A 279 23.02 4.56 -11.06
N PHE A 280 22.49 4.31 -9.87
CA PHE A 280 22.50 2.99 -9.24
C PHE A 280 21.57 1.97 -9.92
N THR A 281 20.52 2.41 -10.63
CA THR A 281 19.62 1.49 -11.36
C THR A 281 20.10 1.16 -12.78
N LEU A 282 21.12 1.86 -13.28
CA LEU A 282 21.60 1.70 -14.66
C LEU A 282 22.13 0.29 -14.96
N ASP A 283 22.77 -0.34 -13.98
CA ASP A 283 23.38 -1.67 -14.12
C ASP A 283 22.40 -2.81 -13.80
N TRP A 284 21.11 -2.49 -13.63
CA TRP A 284 20.10 -3.48 -13.28
C TRP A 284 19.63 -4.25 -14.51
N HIS A 285 19.65 -5.57 -14.42
CA HIS A 285 19.13 -6.46 -15.43
C HIS A 285 17.64 -6.75 -15.15
N MET A 286 16.77 -6.06 -15.89
CA MET A 286 15.30 -6.12 -15.74
C MET A 286 14.64 -6.56 -17.05
N PRO A 287 14.72 -7.86 -17.42
CA PRO A 287 14.24 -8.33 -18.72
C PRO A 287 12.73 -8.19 -18.88
N CYS A 288 11.95 -8.25 -17.80
CA CYS A 288 10.48 -8.19 -17.87
C CYS A 288 9.90 -6.79 -17.69
N LEU A 289 10.72 -5.73 -17.72
CA LEU A 289 10.25 -4.37 -17.44
C LEU A 289 9.28 -3.89 -18.54
N GLU A 290 8.03 -3.65 -18.14
CA GLU A 290 6.95 -3.17 -19.01
C GLU A 290 6.58 -1.73 -18.71
N SER A 291 6.75 -1.28 -17.48
CA SER A 291 6.37 0.06 -17.03
C SER A 291 7.49 0.71 -16.24
N TYR A 292 7.88 1.91 -16.66
CA TYR A 292 8.91 2.69 -15.98
C TYR A 292 8.38 4.09 -15.67
N LEU A 293 8.36 4.45 -14.40
CA LEU A 293 7.95 5.77 -13.93
C LEU A 293 9.13 6.41 -13.21
N THR A 294 9.49 7.62 -13.61
CA THR A 294 10.49 8.41 -12.91
C THR A 294 10.02 9.85 -12.79
N ASP A 295 10.43 10.50 -11.70
CA ASP A 295 10.29 11.95 -11.52
C ASP A 295 11.55 12.72 -12.01
N GLU A 296 12.55 12.00 -12.54
CA GLU A 296 13.89 12.52 -12.86
C GLU A 296 14.33 12.17 -14.29
N ILE A 297 15.39 12.83 -14.77
CA ILE A 297 15.77 12.81 -16.19
C ILE A 297 17.23 12.45 -16.47
N VAL A 298 18.08 12.46 -15.44
CA VAL A 298 19.55 12.46 -15.62
C VAL A 298 20.06 11.19 -16.32
N HIS A 299 19.40 10.05 -16.10
CA HIS A 299 19.78 8.75 -16.68
C HIS A 299 18.68 8.12 -17.55
N PHE A 300 17.62 8.88 -17.77
CA PHE A 300 16.43 8.44 -18.47
C PHE A 300 16.73 7.84 -19.85
N HIS A 301 17.58 8.52 -20.64
CA HIS A 301 17.92 8.06 -21.98
C HIS A 301 18.62 6.69 -21.98
N GLN A 302 19.53 6.46 -21.03
CA GLN A 302 20.26 5.20 -20.91
C GLN A 302 19.32 4.06 -20.50
N HIS A 303 18.41 4.30 -19.55
CA HIS A 303 17.37 3.33 -19.20
C HIS A 303 16.52 2.93 -20.40
N LEU A 304 16.15 3.89 -21.25
CA LEU A 304 15.38 3.60 -22.46
C LEU A 304 16.17 2.89 -23.54
N GLN A 305 17.48 3.14 -23.66
CA GLN A 305 18.31 2.36 -24.58
C GLN A 305 18.37 0.89 -24.14
N THR A 306 18.50 0.63 -22.84
CA THR A 306 18.62 -0.73 -22.29
C THR A 306 17.28 -1.48 -22.28
N HIS A 307 16.19 -0.82 -21.85
CA HIS A 307 14.91 -1.49 -21.58
C HIS A 307 13.75 -1.03 -22.48
N GLY A 308 13.93 0.06 -23.25
CA GLY A 308 12.86 0.72 -23.97
C GLY A 308 12.08 -0.18 -24.92
N VAL A 309 12.75 -1.19 -25.52
CA VAL A 309 12.12 -2.13 -26.47
C VAL A 309 10.87 -2.78 -25.89
N ARG A 310 10.84 -3.07 -24.58
CA ARG A 310 9.71 -3.77 -23.92
C ARG A 310 8.73 -2.83 -23.22
N LEU A 311 9.08 -1.56 -23.05
CA LEU A 311 8.25 -0.61 -22.33
C LEU A 311 6.93 -0.37 -23.07
N ARG A 312 5.84 -0.53 -22.31
CA ARG A 312 4.46 -0.23 -22.69
C ARG A 312 3.97 1.05 -22.04
N CYS A 313 4.43 1.33 -20.83
CA CYS A 313 4.04 2.51 -20.08
C CYS A 313 5.28 3.29 -19.62
N LEU A 314 5.23 4.61 -19.79
CA LEU A 314 6.34 5.50 -19.48
C LEU A 314 5.85 6.74 -18.72
N GLY A 315 6.26 6.89 -17.46
CA GLY A 315 6.01 8.09 -16.66
C GLY A 315 7.23 8.99 -16.63
N VAL A 316 7.11 10.23 -17.10
CA VAL A 316 8.19 11.23 -17.05
C VAL A 316 7.73 12.59 -16.51
N PRO A 317 8.62 13.35 -15.87
CA PRO A 317 8.27 14.61 -15.25
C PRO A 317 8.03 15.74 -16.25
N ASN A 318 8.51 15.64 -17.50
CA ASN A 318 8.38 16.71 -18.49
C ASN A 318 8.38 16.17 -19.93
N ILE A 319 7.45 16.67 -20.74
CA ILE A 319 7.26 16.29 -22.15
C ILE A 319 8.49 16.55 -23.03
N ALA A 320 9.34 17.52 -22.68
CA ALA A 320 10.53 17.85 -23.47
C ALA A 320 11.47 16.63 -23.66
N PHE A 321 11.41 15.66 -22.74
CA PHE A 321 12.26 14.47 -22.75
C PHE A 321 11.64 13.27 -23.47
N GLY A 322 10.33 13.28 -23.73
CA GLY A 322 9.64 12.17 -24.38
C GLY A 322 10.00 11.98 -25.87
N PRO A 323 9.87 13.01 -26.73
CA PRO A 323 10.04 12.84 -28.18
C PRO A 323 11.37 12.22 -28.62
N PRO A 324 12.54 12.61 -28.06
CA PRO A 324 13.81 11.98 -28.43
C PRO A 324 13.93 10.52 -28.00
N ALA A 325 13.15 10.12 -27.00
CA ALA A 325 13.19 8.82 -26.34
C ALA A 325 12.27 7.77 -26.99
N PHE A 326 11.19 8.21 -27.65
CA PHE A 326 10.19 7.33 -28.25
C PHE A 326 10.73 6.35 -29.32
N PRO A 327 11.76 6.67 -30.13
CA PRO A 327 12.35 5.68 -31.05
C PRO A 327 12.87 4.42 -30.35
N SER A 328 13.32 4.53 -29.10
CA SER A 328 13.78 3.39 -28.29
C SER A 328 12.63 2.56 -27.71
N CYS A 329 11.38 3.05 -27.79
CA CYS A 329 10.20 2.44 -27.19
C CYS A 329 9.11 2.11 -28.24
N PRO A 330 9.35 1.13 -29.14
CA PRO A 330 8.43 0.81 -30.23
C PRO A 330 7.07 0.24 -29.77
N HIS A 331 6.98 -0.26 -28.54
CA HIS A 331 5.76 -0.86 -27.96
C HIS A 331 5.05 0.04 -26.95
N LEU A 332 5.41 1.32 -26.91
CA LEU A 332 4.84 2.27 -25.98
C LEU A 332 3.35 2.52 -26.28
N LEU A 333 2.50 2.25 -25.30
CA LEU A 333 1.03 2.41 -25.35
C LEU A 333 0.58 3.63 -24.55
N GLU A 334 1.26 3.91 -23.44
CA GLU A 334 0.89 4.96 -22.50
C GLU A 334 2.09 5.82 -22.11
N VAL A 335 1.91 7.14 -22.17
CA VAL A 335 2.86 8.10 -21.60
C VAL A 335 2.14 8.93 -20.55
N SER A 336 2.61 8.81 -19.32
CA SER A 336 2.16 9.62 -18.19
C SER A 336 3.11 10.83 -18.08
N LEU A 337 2.55 12.04 -18.15
CA LEU A 337 3.32 13.30 -18.07
C LEU A 337 2.93 14.11 -16.85
N ARG A 338 3.92 14.56 -16.07
CA ARG A 338 3.72 15.56 -15.00
C ARG A 338 3.90 16.97 -15.58
N PHE A 339 3.13 17.94 -15.12
CA PHE A 339 3.30 19.35 -15.55
C PHE A 339 3.26 20.26 -14.33
N GLY A 340 4.43 20.73 -13.86
CA GLY A 340 4.51 21.87 -12.92
C GLY A 340 3.56 21.81 -11.71
N GLY A 341 3.51 20.67 -11.00
CA GLY A 341 2.63 20.47 -9.84
C GLY A 341 1.17 20.11 -10.16
N ILE A 342 0.79 20.05 -11.44
CA ILE A 342 -0.52 19.57 -11.90
C ILE A 342 -0.50 18.03 -11.94
N PRO A 343 -1.64 17.36 -11.66
CA PRO A 343 -1.79 15.92 -11.81
C PRO A 343 -1.37 15.40 -13.19
N TRP A 344 -0.94 14.14 -13.20
CA TRP A 344 -0.45 13.43 -14.37
C TRP A 344 -1.49 13.35 -15.50
N TYR A 345 -1.06 13.64 -16.73
CA TYR A 345 -1.84 13.43 -17.94
C TYR A 345 -1.46 12.11 -18.59
N ILE A 346 -2.47 11.36 -19.02
CA ILE A 346 -2.29 10.10 -19.73
C ILE A 346 -2.46 10.36 -21.22
N LEU A 347 -1.39 10.10 -21.97
CA LEU A 347 -1.41 10.09 -23.44
C LEU A 347 -1.41 8.65 -23.91
N THR A 348 -2.50 8.24 -24.57
CA THR A 348 -2.55 6.94 -25.25
C THR A 348 -1.93 7.09 -26.63
N VAL A 349 -0.87 6.32 -26.90
CA VAL A 349 -0.24 6.26 -28.21
C VAL A 349 -1.11 5.38 -29.11
N PRO A 350 -1.65 5.91 -30.23
CA PRO A 350 -2.45 5.10 -31.14
C PRO A 350 -1.62 3.94 -31.66
N HIS A 351 -2.16 2.72 -31.55
CA HIS A 351 -1.48 1.52 -32.02
C HIS A 351 -1.16 1.67 -33.51
N ARG A 352 0.11 1.55 -33.89
CA ARG A 352 0.50 1.57 -35.30
C ARG A 352 -0.14 0.37 -36.00
N THR A 353 -1.23 0.58 -36.72
CA THR A 353 -1.69 -0.39 -37.72
C THR A 353 -0.69 -0.36 -38.87
N SER A 354 -0.09 -1.51 -39.17
CA SER A 354 1.01 -1.68 -40.11
C SER A 354 0.67 -1.16 -41.52
N ALA A 355 1.14 0.04 -41.91
CA ALA A 355 1.43 0.41 -43.31
C ALA A 355 1.91 1.87 -43.53
N SER A 356 1.64 2.82 -42.63
CA SER A 356 1.93 4.24 -42.90
C SER A 356 3.24 4.71 -42.25
N LYS A 357 4.20 5.14 -43.08
CA LYS A 357 5.30 6.02 -42.64
C LYS A 357 4.69 7.29 -42.06
N VAL A 358 4.85 7.52 -40.76
CA VAL A 358 4.36 8.72 -40.09
C VAL A 358 5.56 9.51 -39.57
N SER A 359 5.68 10.75 -40.05
CA SER A 359 6.38 11.82 -39.36
C SER A 359 5.65 12.10 -38.04
N LEU A 360 6.36 12.15 -36.92
CA LEU A 360 5.80 12.59 -35.64
C LEU A 360 5.33 14.05 -35.77
N SER A 361 4.10 14.26 -36.26
CA SER A 361 3.43 15.54 -36.16
C SER A 361 2.73 15.58 -34.79
N THR A 362 2.98 16.63 -34.03
CA THR A 362 2.45 16.90 -32.68
C THR A 362 0.91 16.88 -32.61
N THR A 363 0.23 16.85 -33.76
CA THR A 363 -1.22 16.89 -33.94
C THR A 363 -1.94 15.54 -33.76
N GLY A 364 -1.23 14.41 -33.62
CA GLY A 364 -1.83 13.08 -33.48
C GLY A 364 -2.05 12.58 -32.05
N LEU A 365 -1.71 13.37 -31.03
CA LEU A 365 -1.88 12.98 -29.62
C LEU A 365 -3.30 13.30 -29.16
N THR A 366 -4.12 12.27 -28.92
CA THR A 366 -5.41 12.44 -28.25
C THR A 366 -5.18 12.61 -26.75
N PHE A 367 -5.36 13.84 -26.26
CA PHE A 367 -5.42 14.12 -24.84
C PHE A 367 -6.74 13.61 -24.29
N ARG A 368 -6.70 12.51 -23.53
CA ARG A 368 -7.87 12.08 -22.75
C ARG A 368 -7.65 12.53 -21.32
N ALA A 369 -8.22 13.69 -20.96
CA ALA A 369 -8.40 14.05 -19.56
C ALA A 369 -9.37 13.04 -18.95
N ARG A 370 -8.84 11.98 -18.32
CA ARG A 370 -9.65 10.97 -17.65
C ARG A 370 -10.07 11.53 -16.29
N SER A 371 -11.07 12.41 -16.26
CA SER A 371 -11.80 12.65 -15.00
C SER A 371 -12.60 11.39 -14.72
N ARG A 372 -12.05 10.46 -13.92
CA ARG A 372 -12.89 9.39 -13.37
C ARG A 372 -13.91 10.09 -12.50
N GLY A 373 -15.20 9.90 -12.82
CA GLY A 373 -16.30 10.45 -12.04
C GLY A 373 -16.17 9.97 -10.61
N THR A 374 -15.71 10.87 -9.74
CA THR A 374 -16.12 10.82 -8.35
C THR A 374 -17.62 11.01 -8.39
N THR A 375 -18.38 9.94 -8.15
CA THR A 375 -19.75 10.08 -7.69
C THR A 375 -19.67 10.85 -6.37
N THR A 376 -19.68 12.17 -6.47
CA THR A 376 -19.97 13.06 -5.37
C THR A 376 -21.39 12.69 -4.97
N ARG A 377 -21.50 11.87 -3.92
CA ARG A 377 -22.74 11.68 -3.20
C ARG A 377 -23.07 13.05 -2.62
N THR A 378 -23.95 13.78 -3.29
CA THR A 378 -24.53 15.02 -2.77
C THR A 378 -25.20 14.68 -1.44
N ASP A 379 -24.61 15.13 -0.35
CA ASP A 379 -25.24 15.11 0.97
C ASP A 379 -26.33 16.20 0.99
N PRO A 380 -27.63 15.86 1.10
CA PRO A 380 -28.70 16.84 1.08
C PRO A 380 -28.82 17.65 2.38
N ARG A 381 -27.86 17.56 3.32
CA ARG A 381 -27.97 18.19 4.65
C ARG A 381 -27.42 19.60 4.79
N PHE A 382 -26.95 20.24 3.72
CA PHE A 382 -26.57 21.66 3.78
C PHE A 382 -27.23 22.44 2.65
N THR A 383 -28.51 22.78 2.86
CA THR A 383 -29.12 23.99 2.30
C THR A 383 -29.72 24.77 3.45
N ALA A 384 -29.12 25.93 3.71
CA ALA A 384 -29.69 27.03 4.47
C ALA A 384 -29.33 28.31 3.72
#